data_AF-A0A7J2JZX1-F1
#
_entry.id   AF-A0A7J2JZX1-F1
#
_cell.length_a   1.000
_cell.length_b   1.000
_cell.length_c   1.000
_cell.angle_alpha   90.00
_cell.angle_beta   90.00
_cell.angle_gamma   90.00
#
_symmetry.space_group_name_H-M   'P 1'
#
loop_
_entity.id
_entity.type
_entity.pdbx_description
1 polymer ?
#
loop_
_entity_poly.entity_id
_entity_poly.type
_entity_poly.pdbx_seq_one_letter_code
_entity_poly.pdbx_strand_id
1 'polypeptide(L)'
;MRSERAWLDVALFKCPSCGRLYAEASWYAVELGCEIECSSCGTSFNPREELLDRIMLEFEVQDGRAVSVSIVKHLFEREKEA
;
A
#
# COMPACT_ATOMS: atom_id res chain seq x y z
N MET A 1 12.46 24.10 15.94
CA MET A 1 11.51 22.99 15.71
C MET A 1 12.28 21.85 15.06
N ARG A 2 12.13 20.63 15.57
CA ARG A 2 12.77 19.46 14.96
C ARG A 2 11.79 18.91 13.92
N SER A 3 12.17 19.01 12.65
CA SER A 3 11.43 18.41 11.53
C SER A 3 12.17 17.15 11.13
N GLU A 4 11.43 16.05 11.04
CA GLU A 4 11.91 14.73 10.67
C GLU A 4 11.10 14.20 9.48
N ARG A 5 11.67 13.24 8.76
CA ARG A 5 10.98 12.55 7.66
C ARG A 5 10.76 11.10 8.02
N ALA A 6 9.63 10.56 7.62
CA ALA A 6 9.31 9.14 7.70
C ALA A 6 8.77 8.65 6.36
N TRP A 7 8.88 7.35 6.10
CA TRP A 7 8.48 6.75 4.84
C TRP A 7 7.60 5.53 5.05
N LEU A 8 6.67 5.30 4.11
CA LEU A 8 5.83 4.11 4.08
C LEU A 8 5.73 3.59 2.65
N ASP A 9 6.12 2.34 2.45
CA ASP A 9 5.85 1.58 1.23
C ASP A 9 4.41 1.03 1.32
N VAL A 10 3.53 1.55 0.46
CA VAL A 10 2.09 1.24 0.44
C VAL A 10 1.76 0.43 -0.81
N ALA A 11 1.12 -0.71 -0.62
CA ALA A 11 0.51 -1.52 -1.66
C ALA A 11 -0.95 -1.11 -1.83
N LEU A 12 -1.33 -0.81 -3.07
CA LEU A 12 -2.72 -0.60 -3.47
C LEU A 12 -3.19 -1.83 -4.23
N PHE A 13 -4.31 -2.40 -3.80
CA PHE A 13 -4.91 -3.58 -4.43
C PHE A 13 -6.44 -3.53 -4.29
N LYS A 14 -7.14 -4.41 -5.01
CA LYS A 14 -8.60 -4.51 -4.94
C LYS A 14 -9.05 -5.91 -4.58
N CYS A 15 -10.20 -6.02 -3.93
CA CYS A 15 -10.89 -7.30 -3.82
C CYS A 15 -11.32 -7.76 -5.23
N PRO A 16 -10.98 -8.99 -5.65
CA PRO A 16 -11.33 -9.48 -6.98
C PRO A 16 -12.83 -9.75 -7.15
N SER A 17 -13.54 -9.96 -6.04
CA SER A 17 -14.97 -10.28 -6.03
C SER A 17 -15.86 -9.03 -6.11
N CYS A 18 -15.62 -8.03 -5.24
CA CYS A 18 -16.49 -6.85 -5.14
C CYS A 18 -15.83 -5.53 -5.54
N GLY A 19 -14.53 -5.53 -5.85
CA GLY A 19 -13.80 -4.35 -6.31
C GLY A 19 -13.40 -3.35 -5.21
N ARG A 20 -13.63 -3.65 -3.93
CA ARG A 20 -13.20 -2.78 -2.82
C ARG A 20 -11.69 -2.54 -2.86
N LEU A 21 -11.28 -1.27 -2.78
CA LEU A 21 -9.88 -0.87 -2.76
C LEU A 21 -9.30 -0.95 -1.34
N TYR A 22 -8.02 -1.29 -1.28
CA TYR A 22 -7.21 -1.35 -0.07
C TYR A 22 -5.91 -0.59 -0.29
N ALA A 23 -5.43 0.01 0.80
CA ALA A 23 -4.10 0.60 0.91
C ALA A 23 -3.48 0.04 2.20
N GLU A 24 -2.40 -0.72 2.07
CA GLU A 24 -1.77 -1.43 3.19
C GLU A 24 -0.25 -1.35 3.09
N ALA A 25 0.46 -1.51 4.21
CA ALA A 25 1.90 -1.65 4.20
C ALA A 25 2.32 -2.81 3.30
N SER A 26 3.16 -2.52 2.29
CA SER A 26 3.57 -3.49 1.27
C SER A 26 4.24 -4.73 1.87
N TRP A 27 4.93 -4.58 3.01
CA TRP A 27 5.54 -5.72 3.68
C TRP A 27 4.51 -6.78 4.10
N TYR A 28 3.34 -6.36 4.60
CA TYR A 28 2.28 -7.30 5.00
C TYR A 28 1.55 -7.87 3.78
N ALA A 29 1.11 -7.00 2.87
CA ALA A 29 0.28 -7.40 1.74
C ALA A 29 1.05 -8.16 0.64
N VAL A 30 2.32 -7.83 0.43
CA VAL A 30 3.10 -8.31 -0.73
C VAL A 30 4.23 -9.24 -0.32
N GLU A 31 5.07 -8.82 0.64
CA GLU A 31 6.28 -9.57 0.99
C GLU A 31 5.97 -10.81 1.84
N LEU A 32 5.08 -10.70 2.83
CA LEU A 32 4.60 -11.86 3.59
C LEU A 32 3.62 -12.72 2.78
N GLY A 33 2.92 -12.13 1.79
CA GLY A 33 1.99 -12.84 0.91
C GLY A 33 0.81 -13.48 1.65
N CYS A 34 0.37 -12.90 2.78
CA CYS A 34 -0.75 -13.43 3.55
C CYS A 34 -2.06 -13.27 2.80
N GLU A 35 -2.91 -14.30 2.83
CA GLU A 35 -4.31 -14.14 2.43
C GLU A 35 -5.03 -13.19 3.42
N ILE A 36 -5.91 -12.37 2.88
CA ILE A 36 -6.77 -11.48 3.67
C ILE A 36 -8.23 -11.77 3.34
N GLU A 37 -9.12 -11.52 4.32
CA GLU A 37 -10.56 -11.56 4.10
C GLU A 37 -11.09 -10.16 3.75
N CYS A 38 -11.84 -10.05 2.66
CA CYS A 38 -12.51 -8.81 2.28
C CYS A 38 -13.57 -8.43 3.32
N SER A 39 -13.32 -7.38 4.08
CA SER A 39 -14.27 -6.83 5.06
C SER A 39 -15.62 -6.35 4.49
N SER A 40 -15.79 -6.35 3.16
CA SER A 40 -17.06 -6.01 2.51
C SER A 40 -17.90 -7.20 2.08
N CYS A 41 -17.27 -8.28 1.59
CA CYS A 41 -17.99 -9.41 0.99
C CYS A 41 -17.54 -10.78 1.50
N GLY A 42 -16.57 -10.83 2.44
CA GLY A 42 -16.07 -12.05 3.05
C GLY A 42 -15.17 -12.92 2.15
N THR A 43 -14.85 -12.47 0.93
CA THR A 43 -13.97 -13.23 0.04
C THR A 43 -12.53 -13.16 0.54
N SER A 44 -11.89 -14.32 0.72
CA SER A 44 -10.45 -14.41 0.98
C SER A 44 -9.64 -14.39 -0.32
N PHE A 45 -8.53 -13.64 -0.35
CA PHE A 45 -7.66 -13.53 -1.52
C PHE A 45 -6.25 -13.08 -1.13
N ASN A 46 -5.28 -13.32 -2.03
CA ASN A 46 -3.91 -12.84 -1.87
C ASN A 46 -3.77 -11.42 -2.47
N PRO A 47 -3.43 -10.39 -1.66
CA PRO A 47 -3.27 -9.03 -2.16
C PRO A 47 -2.22 -8.87 -3.27
N ARG A 48 -1.18 -9.71 -3.27
CA ARG A 48 -0.08 -9.65 -4.25
C ARG A 48 -0.58 -9.88 -5.68
N GLU A 49 -1.55 -10.76 -5.87
CA GLU A 49 -2.12 -11.11 -7.19
C GLU A 49 -3.02 -9.99 -7.73
N GLU A 50 -3.53 -9.15 -6.83
CA GLU A 50 -4.49 -8.08 -7.13
C GLU A 50 -3.86 -6.68 -7.03
N LEU A 51 -2.53 -6.60 -7.03
CA LEU A 51 -1.79 -5.35 -6.97
C LEU A 51 -2.11 -4.43 -8.14
N LEU A 52 -2.44 -3.19 -7.82
CA LEU A 52 -2.72 -2.12 -8.77
C LEU A 52 -1.54 -1.15 -8.87
N ASP A 53 -0.94 -0.83 -7.72
CA ASP A 53 0.20 0.05 -7.60
C ASP A 53 0.94 -0.23 -6.29
N ARG A 54 2.16 0.26 -6.20
CA ARG A 54 2.95 0.26 -4.98
C ARG A 54 3.67 1.60 -4.91
N ILE A 55 3.43 2.39 -3.87
CA ILE A 55 3.92 3.76 -3.78
C ILE A 55 4.72 3.97 -2.51
N MET A 56 5.74 4.81 -2.59
CA MET A 56 6.43 5.31 -1.42
C MET A 56 5.83 6.65 -1.01
N LEU A 57 5.29 6.72 0.21
CA LEU A 57 4.90 7.96 0.84
C LEU A 57 6.07 8.53 1.65
N GLU A 58 6.29 9.84 1.59
CA GLU A 58 7.12 10.58 2.53
C GLU A 58 6.21 11.43 3.43
N PHE A 59 6.39 11.32 4.74
CA PHE A 59 5.74 12.12 5.75
C PHE A 59 6.72 13.16 6.27
N GLU A 60 6.27 14.40 6.37
CA GLU A 60 6.92 15.40 7.21
C GLU A 60 6.37 15.30 8.62
N VAL A 61 7.26 15.20 9.61
CA VAL A 61 6.90 15.05 11.02
C VAL A 61 7.48 16.22 11.81
N GLN A 62 6.62 16.93 12.53
CA GLN A 62 7.02 18.00 13.44
C GLN A 62 6.52 17.65 14.84
N ASP A 63 7.43 17.68 15.82
CA ASP A 63 7.14 17.36 17.22
C ASP A 63 6.38 16.02 17.41
N GLY A 64 6.77 15.01 16.62
CA GLY A 64 6.20 13.65 16.66
C GLY A 64 4.84 13.49 15.97
N ARG A 65 4.35 14.52 15.26
CA ARG A 65 3.09 14.46 14.49
C ARG A 65 3.34 14.68 13.01
N ALA A 66 2.70 13.87 12.17
CA ALA A 66 2.71 14.09 10.73
C ALA A 66 1.96 15.40 10.40
N VAL A 67 2.59 16.28 9.63
CA VAL A 67 2.01 17.56 9.19
C VAL A 67 1.77 17.61 7.69
N SER A 68 2.48 16.80 6.91
CA SER A 68 2.25 16.64 5.47
C SER A 68 2.61 15.23 5.02
N VAL A 69 2.05 14.81 3.88
CA VAL A 69 2.35 13.54 3.22
C VAL A 69 2.37 13.74 1.71
N SER A 70 3.32 13.10 1.03
CA SER A 70 3.45 13.16 -0.43
C SER A 70 3.86 11.81 -1.02
N ILE A 71 3.42 11.53 -2.25
CA ILE A 71 3.91 10.39 -3.02
C ILE A 71 5.26 10.79 -3.62
N VAL A 72 6.32 10.09 -3.23
CA VAL A 72 7.68 10.37 -3.70
C VAL A 72 8.18 9.38 -4.74
N LYS A 73 7.53 8.21 -4.86
CA LYS A 73 7.89 7.21 -5.87
C LYS A 73 6.73 6.24 -6.16
N HIS A 74 6.60 5.83 -7.42
CA HIS A 74 5.89 4.60 -7.81
C HIS A 74 6.92 3.47 -7.95
N LEU A 75 6.67 2.36 -7.25
CA LEU A 75 7.54 1.19 -7.10
C LEU A 75 7.02 -0.01 -7.89
N PHE A 76 5.75 0.01 -8.31
CA PHE A 76 5.17 -1.06 -9.10
C PHE A 76 5.37 -0.82 -10.59
N GLU A 77 6.33 -1.53 -11.16
CA GLU A 77 6.43 -1.69 -12.61
C GLU A 77 5.70 -2.99 -12.95
N ARG A 78 4.56 -2.91 -13.66
CA ARG A 78 4.01 -4.10 -14.31
C ARG A 78 5.09 -4.57 -15.28
N GLU A 79 5.60 -5.78 -15.09
CA GLU A 79 6.30 -6.46 -16.19
C GLU A 79 5.36 -6.35 -17.39
N LYS A 80 5.81 -5.68 -18.45
CA LYS A 80 5.11 -5.69 -19.71
C LYS A 80 5.06 -7.15 -20.12
N GLU A 81 3.93 -7.80 -19.90
CA GLU A 81 3.65 -9.14 -20.44
C GLU A 81 3.99 -9.08 -21.93
N ALA A 82 5.04 -9.83 -22.30
CA ALA A 82 5.52 -10.02 -23.66
C ALA A 82 4.72 -11.12 -24.35
#